data_AF-A0A8J3TMD8-F1
#
_entry.id   AF-A0A8J3TMD8-F1
#
_cell.length_a   1.000
_cell.length_b   1.000
_cell.length_c   1.000
_cell.angle_alpha   90.00
_cell.angle_beta   90.00
_cell.angle_gamma   90.00
#
_symmetry.space_group_name_H-M   'P 1'
#
loop_
_entity.id
_entity.type
_entity.pdbx_description
1 polymer ?
#
loop_
_entity_poly.entity_id
_entity_poly.type
_entity_poly.pdbx_seq_one_letter_code
_entity_poly.pdbx_strand_id
1 'polypeptide(L)'
;MFAPVDRASSTHRRYTEADLNWVTFLTKLRMTSMPIAKMREYVELACRGDESTAERLELLLIHRMNVERQLGEMTASLAAIDYKIGLYQERLST
;
A
#
# COMPACT_ATOMS: atom_id res chain seq x y z
N MET A 1 3.16 18.94 8.40
CA MET A 1 4.30 19.87 8.28
C MET A 1 5.58 19.05 8.32
N PHE A 2 6.38 19.08 7.25
CA PHE A 2 7.63 18.33 7.13
C PHE A 2 8.63 18.89 8.13
N ALA A 3 8.90 18.16 9.20
CA ALA A 3 10.05 18.47 10.03
C ALA A 3 11.29 17.87 9.35
N PRO A 4 12.38 18.64 9.15
CA PRO A 4 13.64 18.04 8.77
C PRO A 4 14.03 17.07 9.90
N VAL A 5 14.33 15.82 9.54
CA VAL A 5 14.79 14.80 10.50
C VAL A 5 15.95 15.40 11.29
N ASP A 6 15.69 15.69 12.56
CA ASP A 6 16.64 16.35 13.43
C ASP A 6 17.84 15.41 13.59
N ARG A 7 18.96 15.78 12.95
CA ARG A 7 20.20 15.01 13.07
C ARG A 7 20.76 15.34 14.45
N ALA A 8 20.36 14.55 15.45
CA ALA A 8 21.08 14.50 16.70
C ALA A 8 22.58 14.25 16.41
N SER A 9 23.45 14.85 17.20
CA SER A 9 24.91 14.73 17.17
C SER A 9 25.45 13.32 17.50
N SER A 10 24.64 12.29 17.25
CA SER A 10 24.91 10.88 17.37
C SER A 10 24.21 10.19 16.19
N THR A 11 24.91 9.28 15.52
CA THR A 11 24.56 8.61 14.26
C THR A 11 23.32 7.70 14.35
N HIS A 12 22.17 8.20 14.83
CA HIS A 12 20.91 7.49 14.93
C HIS A 12 19.75 8.39 14.50
N ARG A 13 19.00 7.98 13.46
CA ARG A 13 17.75 8.65 13.06
C ARG A 13 16.73 8.49 14.19
N ARG A 14 16.31 9.60 14.79
CA ARG A 14 15.14 9.63 15.67
C ARG A 14 13.88 9.63 14.80
N TYR A 15 13.23 8.47 14.72
CA TYR A 15 11.90 8.36 14.12
C TYR A 15 10.86 8.71 15.19
N THR A 16 9.98 9.65 14.88
CA THR A 16 8.79 9.90 15.70
C THR A 16 7.72 8.83 15.38
N GLU A 17 6.73 8.64 16.25
CA GLU A 17 5.60 7.73 15.96
C GLU A 17 4.87 8.12 14.67
N ALA A 18 4.80 9.41 14.36
CA ALA A 18 4.24 9.90 13.11
C ALA A 18 5.04 9.42 11.89
N ASP A 19 6.37 9.40 11.98
CA ASP A 19 7.24 8.89 10.92
C ASP A 19 7.06 7.38 10.71
N LEU A 20 6.88 6.62 11.81
CA LEU A 20 6.62 5.18 11.74
C LEU A 20 5.27 4.87 11.09
N ASN A 21 4.22 5.61 11.44
CA ASN A 21 2.90 5.49 10.82
C ASN A 21 2.97 5.84 9.33
N TRP A 22 3.74 6.86 8.96
CA TRP A 22 3.95 7.26 7.57
C TRP A 22 4.69 6.18 6.76
N VAL A 23 5.78 5.63 7.30
CA VAL A 23 6.52 4.52 6.65
C VAL A 23 5.64 3.29 6.51
N THR A 24 4.82 2.97 7.51
CA THR A 24 3.87 1.86 7.47
C THR A 24 2.84 2.06 6.36
N PHE A 25 2.32 3.27 6.20
CA PHE A 25 1.40 3.60 5.14
C PHE A 25 2.02 3.47 3.75
N LEU A 26 3.20 4.06 3.53
CA LEU A 26 3.91 3.93 2.25
C LEU A 26 4.27 2.48 1.91
N THR A 27 4.60 1.67 2.93
CA THR A 27 4.87 0.24 2.76
C THR A 27 3.61 -0.49 2.29
N LYS A 28 2.44 -0.20 2.88
CA LYS A 28 1.17 -0.78 2.44
C LYS A 28 0.84 -0.40 0.99
N LEU A 29 1.03 0.86 0.59
CA LEU A 29 0.83 1.29 -0.79
C LEU A 29 1.72 0.50 -1.76
N ARG A 30 3.00 0.30 -1.41
CA ARG A 30 3.93 -0.51 -2.20
C ARG A 30 3.51 -1.96 -2.31
N MET A 31 3.04 -2.57 -1.23
CA MET A 31 2.58 -3.97 -1.21
C MET A 31 1.35 -4.17 -2.11
N THR A 32 0.49 -3.17 -2.22
CA THR A 32 -0.67 -3.16 -3.11
C THR A 32 -0.32 -2.77 -4.56
N SER A 33 0.90 -3.08 -5.01
CA SER A 33 1.37 -2.84 -6.38
C SER A 33 1.30 -1.38 -6.85
N MET A 34 1.36 -0.39 -5.95
CA MET A 34 1.50 1.00 -6.38
C MET A 34 2.88 1.20 -7.04
N PRO A 35 2.95 1.72 -8.28
CA PRO A 35 4.23 2.01 -8.92
C PRO A 35 5.07 3.03 -8.13
N ILE A 36 6.39 2.86 -8.14
CA ILE A 36 7.32 3.78 -7.45
C ILE A 36 7.13 5.23 -7.94
N ALA A 37 6.82 5.44 -9.22
CA ALA A 37 6.52 6.76 -9.76
C ALA A 37 5.31 7.42 -9.05
N LYS A 38 4.22 6.69 -8.83
CA LYS A 38 3.04 7.18 -8.11
C LYS A 38 3.30 7.38 -6.62
N MET A 39 4.13 6.54 -6.00
CA MET A 39 4.56 6.78 -4.63
C MET A 39 5.39 8.07 -4.49
N ARG A 40 6.25 8.38 -5.46
CA ARG A 40 7.00 9.64 -5.48
C ARG A 40 6.08 10.84 -5.62
N GLU A 41 5.12 10.77 -6.54
CA GLU A 41 4.10 11.81 -6.73
C GLU A 41 3.33 12.07 -5.42
N TYR A 42 2.89 11.01 -4.73
CA TYR A 42 2.22 11.14 -3.43
C TYR A 42 3.11 11.80 -2.36
N VAL A 43 4.40 11.46 -2.30
CA VAL A 43 5.35 12.08 -1.36
C VAL A 43 5.59 13.55 -1.69
N GLU A 44 5.75 13.88 -2.98
CA GLU A 44 5.91 15.26 -3.45
C GLU A 44 4.67 16.11 -3.14
N LEU A 45 3.47 15.56 -3.34
CA LEU A 45 2.22 16.18 -2.93
C LEU A 45 2.17 16.36 -1.42
N ALA A 46 2.52 15.35 -0.63
CA ALA A 46 2.56 15.47 0.82
C ALA A 46 3.48 16.61 1.27
N CYS A 47 4.65 16.77 0.65
CA CYS A 47 5.61 17.87 0.92
C CYS A 47 5.00 19.26 0.79
N ARG A 48 4.03 19.44 -0.12
CA ARG A 48 3.34 20.73 -0.35
C ARG A 48 2.38 21.11 0.78
N GLY A 49 2.01 20.15 1.64
CA GLY A 49 1.11 20.41 2.77
C GLY A 49 -0.36 20.42 2.38
N ASP A 50 -1.15 21.27 3.02
CA ASP A 50 -2.62 21.16 2.97
C ASP A 50 -3.23 21.58 1.62
N GLU A 51 -2.49 22.34 0.81
CA GLU A 51 -2.90 22.74 -0.54
C GLU A 51 -3.06 21.55 -1.50
N SER A 52 -2.32 20.46 -1.29
CA SER A 52 -2.36 19.26 -2.14
C SER A 52 -3.33 18.20 -1.63
N THR A 53 -4.16 18.50 -0.63
CA THR A 53 -5.04 17.51 0.01
C THR A 53 -6.01 16.88 -0.98
N ALA A 54 -6.56 17.67 -1.91
CA ALA A 54 -7.45 17.17 -2.95
C ALA A 54 -6.73 16.20 -3.92
N GLU A 55 -5.52 16.57 -4.37
CA GLU A 55 -4.71 15.74 -5.28
C GLU A 55 -4.28 14.43 -4.61
N ARG A 56 -3.89 14.48 -3.32
CA ARG A 56 -3.57 13.29 -2.53
C ARG A 56 -4.77 12.36 -2.40
N LEU A 57 -5.95 12.92 -2.13
CA LEU A 57 -7.19 12.14 -2.02
C LEU A 57 -7.53 11.45 -3.33
N GLU A 58 -7.47 12.18 -4.45
CA GLU A 58 -7.73 11.62 -5.78
C GLU A 58 -6.79 10.46 -6.12
N LEU A 59 -5.48 10.63 -5.88
CA LEU A 59 -4.49 9.57 -6.08
C LEU A 59 -4.83 8.31 -5.27
N LEU A 60 -5.22 8.48 -4.00
CA LEU A 60 -5.58 7.37 -3.14
C LEU A 60 -6.90 6.69 -3.55
N LEU A 61 -7.88 7.45 -4.03
CA LEU A 61 -9.14 6.91 -4.54
C LEU A 61 -8.93 6.06 -5.79
N ILE A 62 -8.14 6.56 -6.74
CA ILE A 62 -7.77 5.80 -7.95
C ILE A 62 -7.03 4.52 -7.58
N HIS A 63 -6.09 4.62 -6.63
CA HIS A 63 -5.37 3.45 -6.14
C HIS A 63 -6.30 2.45 -5.46
N ARG A 64 -7.23 2.91 -4.62
CA ARG A 64 -8.24 2.08 -3.96
C ARG A 64 -9.04 1.27 -4.98
N MET A 65 -9.51 1.90 -6.06
CA MET A 65 -10.24 1.20 -7.12
C MET A 65 -9.40 0.08 -7.78
N ASN A 66 -8.12 0.34 -8.01
CA ASN A 66 -7.21 -0.67 -8.56
C ASN A 66 -7.02 -1.85 -7.61
N VAL A 67 -6.87 -1.59 -6.31
CA VAL A 67 -6.73 -2.64 -5.29
C VAL A 67 -8.01 -3.48 -5.18
N GLU A 68 -9.18 -2.84 -5.19
CA GLU A 68 -10.47 -3.57 -5.17
C GLU A 68 -10.62 -4.49 -6.37
N ARG A 69 -10.24 -4.03 -7.57
CA ARG A 69 -10.23 -4.86 -8.78
C ARG A 69 -9.29 -6.04 -8.65
N GLN A 70 -8.06 -5.82 -8.18
CA GLN A 70 -7.07 -6.90 -7.96
C GLN A 70 -7.55 -7.92 -6.92
N LEU A 71 -8.20 -7.47 -5.85
CA LEU A 71 -8.81 -8.36 -4.87
C LEU A 71 -9.88 -9.23 -5.51
N GLY A 72 -10.77 -8.65 -6.33
CA GLY A 72 -11.78 -9.41 -7.07
C GLY A 72 -11.19 -10.48 -7.98
N GLU A 73 -10.18 -10.13 -8.77
CA GLU A 73 -9.44 -11.06 -9.65
C GLU A 73 -8.77 -12.19 -8.85
N MET A 74 -8.13 -11.86 -7.72
CA MET A 74 -7.47 -12.83 -6.85
C MET A 74 -8.48 -13.76 -6.17
N THR A 75 -9.60 -13.23 -5.66
CA THR A 75 -10.66 -14.02 -5.04
C THR A 75 -11.29 -15.00 -6.04
N ALA A 76 -11.53 -14.56 -7.28
CA ALA A 76 -12.04 -15.45 -8.33
C ALA A 76 -11.03 -16.56 -8.67
N SER A 77 -9.74 -16.21 -8.74
CA SER A 77 -8.67 -17.18 -8.98
C SER A 77 -8.55 -18.20 -7.86
N LEU A 78 -8.64 -17.74 -6.61
CA LEU A 78 -8.63 -18.61 -5.42
C LEU A 78 -9.79 -19.59 -5.44
N ALA A 79 -11.01 -19.12 -5.76
CA ALA A 79 -12.18 -20.00 -5.85
C ALA A 79 -12.01 -21.11 -6.90
N ALA A 80 -11.37 -20.82 -8.04
CA ALA A 80 -11.09 -21.82 -9.06
C ALA A 80 -10.05 -22.87 -8.57
N ILE A 81 -9.06 -22.42 -7.80
CA ILE A 81 -8.06 -23.31 -7.18
C ILE A 81 -8.74 -24.21 -6.13
N ASP A 82 -9.55 -23.63 -5.25
CA ASP A 82 -10.27 -24.37 -4.21
C ASP A 82 -11.21 -25.43 -4.79
N TYR A 83 -11.90 -25.10 -5.89
CA TYR A 83 -12.71 -26.06 -6.62
C TYR A 83 -11.88 -27.26 -7.12
N LYS A 84 -10.70 -27.01 -7.70
CA LYS A 84 -9.80 -28.08 -8.14
C LYS A 84 -9.25 -28.91 -7.00
N ILE A 85 -8.93 -28.28 -5.86
CA ILE A 85 -8.51 -28.97 -4.65
C ILE A 85 -9.61 -29.92 -4.17
N GLY A 86 -10.86 -29.44 -4.09
CA GLY A 86 -12.00 -30.26 -3.68
C GLY A 86 -12.18 -31.51 -4.55
N LEU A 87 -12.11 -31.34 -5.88
CA LEU A 87 -12.18 -32.46 -6.82
C LEU A 87 -11.08 -33.50 -6.60
N TYR A 88 -9.87 -33.08 -6.24
CA TYR A 88 -8.78 -34.01 -5.97
C TYR A 88 -8.92 -34.68 -4.60
N GLN A 89 -9.40 -33.96 -3.59
CA GLN A 89 -9.69 -34.52 -2.27
C GLN A 89 -10.75 -35.62 -2.34
N GLU A 90 -11.84 -35.40 -3.09
CA GLU A 90 -12.88 -36.41 -3.31
C GLU A 90 -12.32 -37.69 -3.97
N ARG A 91 -11.45 -37.53 -4.98
CA ARG A 91 -10.80 -38.65 -5.68
C ARG A 91 -9.80 -39.42 -4.82
N LEU A 92 -9.16 -38.75 -3.86
CA LEU A 92 -8.24 -39.39 -2.91
C LEU A 92 -8.96 -40.12 -1.77
N SER A 93 -10.21 -39.72 -1.48
CA SER A 93 -11.06 -40.36 -0.47
C SER A 93 -11.86 -41.57 -0.98
N THR A 94 -11.72 -41.92 -2.26
CA THR A 94 -12.30 -43.12 -2.90
C THR A 94 -11.20 -44.13 -3.19
#